data_AF-A0A6I3DGJ9-F1
#
_entry.id   AF-A0A6I3DGJ9-F1
#
_cell.length_a   1.000
_cell.length_b   1.000
_cell.length_c   1.000
_cell.angle_alpha   90.00
_cell.angle_beta   90.00
_cell.angle_gamma   90.00
#
_symmetry.space_group_name_H-M   'P 1'
#
loop_
_entity.id
_entity.type
_entity.pdbx_description
1 polymer ?
#
loop_
_entity_poly.entity_id
_entity_poly.type
_entity_poly.pdbx_seq_one_letter_code
_entity_poly.pdbx_strand_id
1 'polypeptide(L)'
;MLLAELEIFHSRPIAPTRRLSLGYMYLPVDPAPGFGGLLLGAVLSVHIREVDEDFHVDVQRLLTEIERGGRVVQPRLRHRFQVDRHGLTHSSHRLVGAGDSVEFEMNNNGSALQQVLGSIYALERLDEATRAVLIPVMRKSLTWRGPIGPSFITYLAGSRTSSVSALADPRAWALDVLGFPGGTVKPSKREVMSRFRASMRDAHPDHGGDEKRASKVMMDISEARRILLDAL
;
A
#
# COMPACT_ATOMS: atom_id res chain seq x y z
N MET A 1 1.37 -12.62 -10.65
CA MET A 1 0.20 -11.84 -11.12
C MET A 1 0.44 -10.36 -10.82
N LEU A 2 0.17 -9.44 -11.74
CA LEU A 2 0.34 -8.01 -11.46
C LEU A 2 -0.76 -7.51 -10.51
N LEU A 3 -0.38 -6.84 -9.42
CA LEU A 3 -1.31 -6.28 -8.42
C LEU A 3 -1.36 -4.76 -8.45
N ALA A 4 -0.23 -4.10 -8.70
CA ALA A 4 -0.13 -2.66 -8.95
C ALA A 4 1.12 -2.34 -9.76
N GLU A 5 1.09 -1.25 -10.53
CA GLU A 5 2.24 -0.74 -11.29
C GLU A 5 2.22 0.79 -11.36
N LEU A 6 3.40 1.38 -11.25
CA LEU A 6 3.66 2.80 -11.44
C LEU A 6 4.92 2.99 -12.30
N GLU A 7 4.76 3.67 -13.42
CA GLU A 7 5.87 4.16 -14.21
C GLU A 7 6.12 5.66 -13.98
N ILE A 8 7.39 6.01 -13.77
CA ILE A 8 7.83 7.39 -13.58
C ILE A 8 8.85 7.70 -14.66
N PHE A 9 8.51 8.64 -15.54
CA PHE A 9 9.41 9.15 -16.56
C PHE A 9 10.14 10.38 -16.02
N HIS A 10 11.45 10.43 -16.21
CA HIS A 10 12.26 11.50 -15.67
C HIS A 10 13.48 11.82 -16.53
N SER A 11 14.00 13.03 -16.39
CA SER A 11 15.30 13.37 -16.94
C SER A 11 16.39 12.49 -16.32
N ARG A 12 17.47 12.25 -17.07
CA ARG A 12 18.68 11.63 -16.50
C ARG A 12 19.20 12.47 -15.32
N PRO A 13 19.74 11.86 -14.24
CA PRO A 13 20.15 12.60 -13.04
C PRO A 13 21.10 13.78 -13.26
N ILE A 14 21.97 13.70 -14.27
CA ILE A 14 22.99 14.72 -14.59
C ILE A 14 22.46 15.76 -15.60
N ALA A 15 21.26 15.57 -16.15
CA ALA A 15 20.73 16.50 -17.14
C ALA A 15 20.43 17.87 -16.50
N PRO A 16 20.72 19.00 -17.19
CA PRO A 16 20.47 20.34 -16.65
C PRO A 16 18.97 20.61 -16.46
N THR A 17 18.11 19.96 -17.24
CA THR A 17 16.66 20.05 -17.11
C THR A 17 16.13 18.96 -16.20
N ARG A 18 15.43 19.34 -15.12
CA ARG A 18 14.79 18.41 -14.17
C ARG A 18 13.32 18.22 -14.52
N ARG A 19 13.03 17.25 -15.38
CA ARG A 19 11.67 16.96 -15.88
C ARG A 19 11.16 15.67 -15.25
N LEU A 20 9.86 15.63 -14.98
CA LEU A 20 9.11 14.46 -14.50
C LEU A 20 7.82 14.32 -15.29
N SER A 21 7.40 13.09 -15.54
CA SER A 21 6.11 12.73 -16.12
C SER A 21 5.67 11.38 -15.54
N LEU A 22 4.37 11.09 -15.54
CA LEU A 22 3.88 9.77 -15.17
C LEU A 22 3.61 8.94 -16.41
N GLY A 23 3.94 7.66 -16.34
CA GLY A 23 3.75 6.64 -17.36
C GLY A 23 2.43 5.89 -17.20
N TYR A 24 2.48 4.58 -17.43
CA TYR A 24 1.41 3.67 -17.04
C TYR A 24 1.18 3.69 -15.52
N MET A 25 -0.09 3.64 -15.13
CA MET A 25 -0.53 3.59 -13.74
C MET A 25 -1.66 2.58 -13.60
N TYR A 26 -1.42 1.56 -12.80
CA TYR A 26 -2.44 0.63 -12.32
C TYR A 26 -2.35 0.59 -10.81
N LEU A 27 -3.22 1.35 -10.14
CA LEU A 27 -3.18 1.59 -8.70
C LEU A 27 -4.54 1.28 -8.06
N PRO A 28 -4.92 0.00 -7.92
CA PRO A 28 -6.14 -0.35 -7.20
C PRO A 28 -5.97 -0.05 -5.71
N VAL A 29 -6.79 0.87 -5.20
CA VAL A 29 -6.67 1.45 -3.85
C VAL A 29 -7.86 1.15 -2.95
N ASP A 30 -8.89 0.47 -3.46
CA ASP A 30 -10.06 0.04 -2.70
C ASP A 30 -10.00 -1.48 -2.46
N PRO A 31 -10.20 -1.96 -1.22
CA PRO A 31 -10.30 -1.17 0.01
C PRO A 31 -8.97 -0.55 0.42
N ALA A 32 -9.01 0.66 0.99
CA ALA A 32 -7.81 1.39 1.37
C ALA A 32 -6.94 0.60 2.39
N PRO A 33 -5.60 0.57 2.22
CA PRO A 33 -4.82 1.32 1.22
C PRO A 33 -4.78 0.68 -0.18
N GLY A 34 -5.28 -0.55 -0.34
CA GLY A 34 -5.18 -1.35 -1.56
C GLY A 34 -3.74 -1.61 -2.01
N PHE A 35 -3.57 -2.37 -3.09
CA PHE A 35 -2.24 -2.65 -3.64
C PHE A 35 -1.56 -1.39 -4.18
N GLY A 36 -2.32 -0.45 -4.74
CA GLY A 36 -1.83 0.84 -5.21
C GLY A 36 -1.26 1.68 -4.07
N GLY A 37 -1.97 1.82 -2.94
CA GLY A 37 -1.46 2.57 -1.79
C GLY A 37 -0.24 1.89 -1.14
N LEU A 38 -0.21 0.55 -1.10
CA LEU A 38 0.98 -0.18 -0.65
C LEU A 38 2.19 0.09 -1.56
N LEU A 39 2.00 0.08 -2.88
CA LEU A 39 3.05 0.38 -3.85
C LEU A 39 3.56 1.82 -3.72
N LEU A 40 2.66 2.81 -3.67
CA LEU A 40 3.03 4.22 -3.49
C LEU A 40 3.82 4.44 -2.19
N GLY A 41 3.34 3.83 -1.09
CA GLY A 41 4.02 3.86 0.19
C GLY A 41 5.42 3.24 0.13
N ALA A 42 5.57 2.12 -0.59
CA ALA A 42 6.86 1.44 -0.77
C ALA A 42 7.85 2.31 -1.56
N VAL A 43 7.43 2.92 -2.68
CA VAL A 43 8.27 3.85 -3.47
C VAL A 43 8.75 5.01 -2.59
N LEU A 44 7.86 5.60 -1.79
CA LEU A 44 8.24 6.65 -0.83
C LEU A 44 9.26 6.15 0.19
N SER A 45 9.00 5.01 0.84
CA SER A 45 9.84 4.49 1.91
C SER A 45 11.24 4.09 1.44
N VAL A 46 11.35 3.51 0.25
CA VAL A 46 12.63 3.07 -0.33
C VAL A 46 13.49 4.29 -0.64
N HIS A 47 12.91 5.29 -1.31
CA HIS A 47 13.69 6.38 -1.86
C HIS A 47 13.90 7.55 -0.89
N ILE A 48 13.02 7.79 0.09
CA ILE A 48 13.16 8.95 0.99
C ILE A 48 14.50 8.99 1.74
N ARG A 49 15.12 7.84 2.00
CA ARG A 49 16.40 7.74 2.71
C ARG A 49 17.59 8.27 1.91
N GLU A 50 17.46 8.30 0.59
CA GLU A 50 18.47 8.82 -0.34
C GLU A 50 18.15 10.26 -0.78
N VAL A 51 17.01 10.81 -0.34
CA VAL A 51 16.67 12.21 -0.55
C VAL A 51 17.38 13.03 0.52
N ASP A 52 18.00 14.13 0.09
CA ASP A 52 18.58 15.15 0.95
C ASP A 52 17.58 15.60 2.03
N GLU A 53 18.00 15.62 3.29
CA GLU A 53 17.16 15.92 4.46
C GLU A 53 16.50 17.30 4.36
N ASP A 54 17.15 18.25 3.67
CA ASP A 54 16.59 19.58 3.39
C ASP A 54 15.26 19.51 2.63
N PHE A 55 15.04 18.46 1.82
CA PHE A 55 13.79 18.27 1.08
C PHE A 55 12.73 17.48 1.84
N HIS A 56 13.04 16.89 3.00
CA HIS A 56 12.06 16.04 3.73
C HIS A 56 10.88 16.88 4.23
N VAL A 57 11.15 18.09 4.72
CA VAL A 57 10.11 19.03 5.17
C VAL A 57 9.21 19.43 4.00
N ASP A 58 9.79 19.70 2.83
CA ASP A 58 9.04 20.05 1.63
C ASP A 58 8.20 18.88 1.09
N VAL A 59 8.68 17.63 1.19
CA VAL A 59 7.91 16.43 0.86
C VAL A 59 6.68 16.30 1.77
N GLN A 60 6.85 16.49 3.08
CA GLN A 60 5.73 16.48 4.04
C GLN A 60 4.74 17.62 3.78
N ARG A 61 5.25 18.81 3.43
CA ARG A 61 4.42 19.95 3.04
C ARG A 61 3.60 19.65 1.79
N LEU A 62 4.22 19.04 0.78
CA LEU A 62 3.54 18.68 -0.46
C LEU A 62 2.41 17.67 -0.23
N LEU A 63 2.63 16.65 0.60
CA LEU A 63 1.54 15.74 1.00
C LEU A 63 0.38 16.49 1.66
N THR A 64 0.68 17.47 2.51
CA THR A 64 -0.34 18.32 3.17
C THR A 64 -1.08 19.23 2.18
N GLU A 65 -0.40 19.76 1.16
CA GLU A 65 -1.03 20.55 0.09
C GLU A 65 -2.04 19.70 -0.69
N ILE A 66 -1.66 18.48 -1.06
CA ILE A 66 -2.50 17.55 -1.81
C ILE A 66 -3.69 17.06 -0.97
N GLU A 67 -3.50 16.87 0.34
CA GLU A 67 -4.56 16.52 1.30
C GLU A 67 -5.71 17.53 1.28
N ARG A 68 -5.38 18.82 1.14
CA ARG A 68 -6.34 19.93 1.16
C ARG A 68 -6.94 20.22 -0.22
N GLY A 69 -6.73 19.34 -1.21
CA GLY A 69 -7.15 19.57 -2.59
C GLY A 69 -6.38 20.70 -3.29
N GLY A 70 -5.24 21.13 -2.73
CA GLY A 70 -4.42 22.19 -3.28
C GLY A 70 -3.79 21.74 -4.60
N ARG A 71 -3.88 22.59 -5.63
CA ARG A 71 -3.12 22.37 -6.86
C ARG A 71 -1.62 22.48 -6.57
N VAL A 72 -0.87 21.48 -7.01
CA VAL A 72 0.59 21.48 -6.87
C VAL A 72 1.22 22.48 -7.86
N VAL A 73 1.60 23.66 -7.37
CA VAL A 73 2.21 24.72 -8.21
C VAL A 73 3.57 24.27 -8.72
N GLN A 74 3.78 24.37 -10.03
CA GLN A 74 5.00 23.92 -10.70
C GLN A 74 6.00 25.07 -10.90
N PRO A 75 7.32 24.82 -10.83
CA PRO A 75 7.98 23.54 -10.49
C PRO A 75 7.93 23.22 -8.99
N ARG A 76 8.01 21.94 -8.60
CA ARG A 76 8.16 21.50 -7.20
C ARG A 76 9.46 20.78 -6.96
N LEU A 77 10.10 21.09 -5.83
CA LEU A 77 11.36 20.48 -5.41
C LEU A 77 12.39 20.46 -6.56
N ARG A 78 12.48 21.60 -7.26
CA ARG A 78 13.34 21.83 -8.44
C ARG A 78 13.00 21.00 -9.68
N HIS A 79 11.89 20.27 -9.70
CA HIS A 79 11.44 19.46 -10.84
C HIS A 79 10.17 20.02 -11.47
N ARG A 80 10.11 19.99 -12.80
CA ARG A 80 8.93 20.37 -13.58
C ARG A 80 8.16 19.13 -14.01
N PHE A 81 6.91 19.04 -13.61
CA PHE A 81 5.97 18.03 -14.12
C PHE A 81 5.51 18.39 -15.55
N GLN A 82 5.45 17.40 -16.45
CA GLN A 82 5.01 17.57 -17.84
C GLN A 82 4.33 16.32 -18.39
N VAL A 83 3.55 16.48 -19.47
CA VAL A 83 2.89 15.36 -20.17
C VAL A 83 3.82 14.70 -21.19
N ASP A 84 4.61 15.50 -21.91
CA ASP A 84 5.56 14.98 -22.91
C ASP A 84 6.68 14.16 -22.24
N ARG A 85 6.99 13.02 -22.86
CA ARG A 85 8.00 12.06 -22.40
C ARG A 85 9.21 11.98 -23.33
N HIS A 86 9.24 12.77 -24.41
CA HIS A 86 10.33 12.73 -25.37
C HIS A 86 11.69 13.07 -24.71
N GLY A 87 12.66 12.16 -24.89
CA GLY A 87 13.99 12.26 -24.30
C GLY A 87 14.04 12.08 -22.79
N LEU A 88 12.98 11.55 -22.16
CA LEU A 88 13.01 11.08 -20.77
C LEU A 88 13.40 9.59 -20.74
N THR A 89 14.04 9.19 -19.65
CA THR A 89 14.16 7.76 -19.27
C THR A 89 12.99 7.42 -18.34
N HIS A 90 12.84 6.15 -17.95
CA HIS A 90 11.78 5.73 -17.02
C HIS A 90 12.27 4.76 -15.94
N SER A 91 11.59 4.81 -14.81
CA SER A 91 11.60 3.82 -13.74
C SER A 91 10.24 3.14 -13.68
N SER A 92 10.20 1.86 -13.33
CA SER A 92 8.96 1.10 -13.15
C SER A 92 8.98 0.41 -11.78
N HIS A 93 7.90 0.61 -11.03
CA HIS A 93 7.71 0.01 -9.71
C HIS A 93 6.45 -0.83 -9.73
N ARG A 94 6.53 -2.07 -9.25
CA ARG A 94 5.39 -3.01 -9.26
C ARG A 94 5.21 -3.69 -7.92
N LEU A 95 3.96 -4.05 -7.67
CA LEU A 95 3.60 -5.04 -6.67
C LEU A 95 3.05 -6.25 -7.41
N VAL A 96 3.66 -7.42 -7.19
CA VAL A 96 3.29 -8.67 -7.85
C VAL A 96 2.88 -9.71 -6.82
N GLY A 97 1.85 -10.49 -7.14
CA GLY A 97 1.43 -11.65 -6.36
C GLY A 97 2.18 -12.90 -6.82
N ALA A 98 2.77 -13.62 -5.86
CA ALA A 98 3.43 -14.91 -6.01
C ALA A 98 2.72 -15.94 -5.11
N GLY A 99 1.72 -16.63 -5.65
CA GLY A 99 0.82 -17.45 -4.84
C GLY A 99 0.01 -16.56 -3.88
N ASP A 100 0.13 -16.83 -2.57
CA ASP A 100 -0.54 -16.04 -1.52
C ASP A 100 0.38 -14.97 -0.88
N SER A 101 1.61 -14.82 -1.38
CA SER A 101 2.52 -13.73 -0.97
C SER A 101 2.59 -12.62 -2.02
N VAL A 102 3.12 -11.48 -1.62
CA VAL A 102 3.37 -10.33 -2.49
C VAL A 102 4.83 -9.92 -2.46
N GLU A 103 5.31 -9.45 -3.61
CA GLU A 103 6.68 -9.02 -3.82
C GLU A 103 6.70 -7.63 -4.48
N PHE A 104 7.62 -6.79 -4.01
CA PHE A 104 7.85 -5.47 -4.58
C PHE A 104 9.00 -5.54 -5.59
N GLU A 105 8.75 -5.13 -6.83
CA GLU A 105 9.76 -4.98 -7.87
C GLU A 105 10.04 -3.49 -8.07
N MET A 106 11.22 -3.01 -7.68
CA MET A 106 11.60 -1.60 -7.74
C MET A 106 12.71 -1.39 -8.79
N ASN A 107 12.33 -1.04 -10.03
CA ASN A 107 13.28 -0.78 -11.11
C ASN A 107 13.51 0.73 -11.25
N ASN A 108 14.60 1.23 -10.64
CA ASN A 108 14.91 2.66 -10.61
C ASN A 108 16.10 3.03 -11.53
N ASN A 109 15.87 3.96 -12.46
CA ASN A 109 16.89 4.56 -13.32
C ASN A 109 17.10 6.07 -13.04
N GLY A 110 16.44 6.62 -12.02
CA GLY A 110 16.42 8.04 -11.67
C GLY A 110 16.94 8.35 -10.28
N SER A 111 16.90 9.62 -9.91
CA SER A 111 17.21 10.04 -8.54
C SER A 111 16.09 9.68 -7.58
N ALA A 112 16.43 9.47 -6.31
CA ALA A 112 15.46 9.20 -5.26
C ALA A 112 14.34 10.27 -5.17
N LEU A 113 14.71 11.55 -5.30
CA LEU A 113 13.74 12.65 -5.28
C LEU A 113 12.77 12.60 -6.48
N GLN A 114 13.22 12.13 -7.65
CA GLN A 114 12.35 11.92 -8.80
C GLN A 114 11.30 10.84 -8.52
N GLN A 115 11.69 9.75 -7.85
CA GLN A 115 10.78 8.65 -7.51
C GLN A 115 9.76 9.07 -6.44
N VAL A 116 10.22 9.77 -5.40
CA VAL A 116 9.35 10.33 -4.35
C VAL A 116 8.32 11.29 -4.96
N LEU A 117 8.74 12.25 -5.79
CA LEU A 117 7.83 13.17 -6.47
C LEU A 117 6.87 12.46 -7.41
N GLY A 118 7.35 11.47 -8.18
CA GLY A 118 6.49 10.68 -9.07
C GLY A 118 5.40 9.93 -8.32
N SER A 119 5.72 9.32 -7.16
CA SER A 119 4.73 8.68 -6.28
C SER A 119 3.70 9.69 -5.77
N ILE A 120 4.13 10.87 -5.33
CA ILE A 120 3.24 11.93 -4.84
C ILE A 120 2.35 12.50 -5.96
N TYR A 121 2.88 12.65 -7.17
CA TYR A 121 2.09 13.04 -8.33
C TYR A 121 1.08 11.94 -8.72
N ALA A 122 1.42 10.66 -8.56
CA ALA A 122 0.48 9.57 -8.78
C ALA A 122 -0.66 9.61 -7.75
N LEU A 123 -0.33 9.85 -6.48
CA LEU A 123 -1.30 10.06 -5.41
C LEU A 123 -2.23 11.25 -5.68
N GLU A 124 -1.69 12.38 -6.15
CA GLU A 124 -2.47 13.60 -6.46
C GLU A 124 -3.57 13.37 -7.51
N ARG A 125 -3.41 12.38 -8.38
CA ARG A 125 -4.39 12.04 -9.43
C ARG A 125 -5.58 11.22 -8.94
N LEU A 126 -5.50 10.63 -7.76
CA LEU A 126 -6.63 9.95 -7.15
C LEU A 126 -7.66 10.98 -6.72
N ASP A 127 -8.92 10.58 -6.56
CA ASP A 127 -9.97 11.48 -6.07
C ASP A 127 -9.71 11.94 -4.63
N GLU A 128 -10.34 13.05 -4.23
CA GLU A 128 -10.10 13.69 -2.94
C GLU A 128 -10.37 12.78 -1.73
N ALA A 129 -11.43 11.97 -1.78
CA ALA A 129 -11.77 11.06 -0.69
C ALA A 129 -10.72 9.97 -0.53
N THR A 130 -10.27 9.39 -1.65
CA THR A 130 -9.16 8.42 -1.65
C THR A 130 -7.87 9.04 -1.12
N ARG A 131 -7.52 10.26 -1.55
CA ARG A 131 -6.31 10.95 -1.07
C ARG A 131 -6.35 11.20 0.43
N ALA A 132 -7.49 11.62 0.97
CA ALA A 132 -7.65 11.86 2.41
C ALA A 132 -7.36 10.59 3.24
N VAL A 133 -7.72 9.42 2.74
CA VAL A 133 -7.43 8.14 3.41
C VAL A 133 -5.97 7.69 3.23
N LEU A 134 -5.39 7.91 2.04
CA LEU A 134 -4.04 7.43 1.72
C LEU A 134 -2.92 8.33 2.25
N ILE A 135 -3.13 9.63 2.42
CA ILE A 135 -2.07 10.55 2.87
C ILE A 135 -1.52 10.18 4.27
N PRO A 136 -2.34 9.83 5.27
CA PRO A 136 -1.84 9.27 6.52
C PRO A 136 -0.97 8.03 6.31
N VAL A 137 -1.31 7.15 5.36
CA VAL A 137 -0.52 5.96 5.00
C VAL A 137 0.82 6.36 4.37
N MET A 138 0.84 7.37 3.50
CA MET A 138 2.07 7.91 2.90
C MET A 138 2.98 8.55 3.96
N ARG A 139 2.41 9.34 4.89
CA ARG A 139 3.18 9.90 6.01
C ARG A 139 3.78 8.80 6.87
N LYS A 140 3.00 7.76 7.15
CA LYS A 140 3.44 6.58 7.88
C LYS A 140 4.60 5.87 7.14
N SER A 141 4.50 5.68 5.83
CA SER A 141 5.56 5.02 5.04
C SER A 141 6.88 5.76 5.06
N LEU A 142 6.88 7.10 5.10
CA LEU A 142 8.09 7.92 5.22
C LEU A 142 8.86 7.68 6.53
N THR A 143 8.22 7.10 7.55
CA THR A 143 8.86 6.78 8.84
C THR A 143 9.38 5.35 8.94
N TRP A 144 9.12 4.50 7.94
CA TRP A 144 9.52 3.09 7.97
C TRP A 144 11.05 2.92 7.87
N ARG A 145 11.62 2.13 8.79
CA ARG A 145 13.07 1.86 8.90
C ARG A 145 13.49 0.44 8.48
N GLY A 146 12.55 -0.48 8.31
CA GLY A 146 12.83 -1.86 7.89
C GLY A 146 13.00 -2.04 6.37
N PRO A 147 13.17 -3.30 5.90
CA PRO A 147 13.04 -3.66 4.49
C PRO A 147 11.58 -3.59 4.03
N ILE A 148 11.35 -3.44 2.72
CA ILE A 148 10.02 -3.62 2.15
C ILE A 148 9.69 -5.12 2.07
N GLY A 149 8.44 -5.49 2.35
CA GLY A 149 8.01 -6.88 2.44
C GLY A 149 6.81 -7.07 3.37
N PRO A 150 6.56 -8.28 3.90
CA PRO A 150 5.40 -8.58 4.73
C PRO A 150 5.23 -7.66 5.95
N SER A 151 6.32 -7.36 6.67
CA SER A 151 6.27 -6.48 7.85
C SER A 151 5.95 -5.02 7.49
N PHE A 152 6.41 -4.55 6.34
CA PHE A 152 6.05 -3.24 5.81
C PHE A 152 4.57 -3.15 5.46
N ILE A 153 4.01 -4.21 4.87
CA ILE A 153 2.59 -4.28 4.51
C ILE A 153 1.73 -4.27 5.77
N THR A 154 2.05 -5.12 6.75
CA THR A 154 1.37 -5.11 8.05
C THR A 154 1.46 -3.75 8.72
N TYR A 155 2.62 -3.10 8.63
CA TYR A 155 2.80 -1.75 9.13
C TYR A 155 1.89 -0.74 8.43
N LEU A 156 1.79 -0.75 7.09
CA LEU A 156 0.96 0.22 6.36
C LEU A 156 -0.55 -0.06 6.43
N ALA A 157 -0.96 -1.30 6.14
CA ALA A 157 -2.36 -1.70 6.11
C ALA A 157 -2.99 -1.75 7.51
N GLY A 158 -2.17 -1.82 8.57
CA GLY A 158 -2.64 -2.06 9.93
C GLY A 158 -3.23 -3.46 10.13
N SER A 159 -3.21 -4.29 9.09
CA SER A 159 -3.63 -5.69 9.14
C SER A 159 -2.49 -6.57 9.60
N ARG A 160 -2.79 -7.52 10.48
CA ARG A 160 -1.82 -8.52 10.95
C ARG A 160 -1.54 -9.61 9.91
N THR A 161 -2.28 -9.61 8.79
CA THR A 161 -2.03 -10.50 7.66
C THR A 161 -1.53 -9.71 6.46
N SER A 162 -0.73 -10.38 5.63
CA SER A 162 -0.15 -9.83 4.39
C SER A 162 -0.45 -10.74 3.19
N SER A 163 -1.40 -11.66 3.33
CA SER A 163 -1.82 -12.54 2.24
C SER A 163 -2.48 -11.75 1.12
N VAL A 164 -2.25 -12.18 -0.13
CA VAL A 164 -2.86 -11.54 -1.31
C VAL A 164 -4.37 -11.50 -1.19
N SER A 165 -4.97 -12.61 -0.75
CA SER A 165 -6.42 -12.74 -0.57
C SER A 165 -6.99 -11.73 0.43
N ALA A 166 -6.35 -11.56 1.59
CA ALA A 166 -6.78 -10.61 2.61
C ALA A 166 -6.60 -9.16 2.19
N LEU A 167 -5.60 -8.87 1.35
CA LEU A 167 -5.37 -7.51 0.83
C LEU A 167 -6.32 -7.17 -0.32
N ALA A 168 -6.67 -8.15 -1.16
CA ALA A 168 -7.54 -7.96 -2.32
C ALA A 168 -9.01 -7.78 -1.93
N ASP A 169 -9.52 -8.65 -1.05
CA ASP A 169 -10.88 -8.56 -0.50
C ASP A 169 -10.83 -8.98 0.98
N PRO A 170 -10.50 -8.06 1.90
CA PRO A 170 -10.36 -8.34 3.32
C PRO A 170 -11.65 -8.91 3.93
N ARG A 171 -12.80 -8.50 3.39
CA ARG A 171 -14.09 -8.93 3.90
C ARG A 171 -14.42 -10.35 3.46
N ALA A 172 -14.29 -10.66 2.17
CA ALA A 172 -14.49 -12.02 1.69
C ALA A 172 -13.50 -12.99 2.33
N TRP A 173 -12.23 -12.58 2.46
CA TRP A 173 -11.22 -13.32 3.21
C TRP A 173 -11.66 -13.59 4.66
N ALA A 174 -12.15 -12.57 5.37
CA ALA A 174 -12.57 -12.73 6.76
C ALA A 174 -13.81 -13.64 6.92
N LEU A 175 -14.75 -13.61 5.97
CA LEU A 175 -15.89 -14.53 5.94
C LEU A 175 -15.42 -15.98 5.77
N ASP A 176 -14.49 -16.21 4.83
CA ASP A 176 -13.91 -17.52 4.56
C ASP A 176 -13.14 -18.07 5.77
N VAL A 177 -12.28 -17.25 6.39
CA VAL A 177 -11.51 -17.64 7.59
C VAL A 177 -12.40 -18.04 8.77
N LEU A 178 -13.56 -17.38 8.96
CA LEU A 178 -14.53 -17.76 10.00
C LEU A 178 -15.56 -18.81 9.52
N GLY A 179 -15.36 -19.37 8.31
CA GLY A 179 -16.17 -20.44 7.73
C GLY A 179 -17.62 -20.04 7.44
N PHE A 180 -17.89 -18.77 7.19
CA PHE A 180 -19.23 -18.33 6.77
C PHE A 180 -19.57 -18.90 5.39
N PRO A 181 -20.84 -19.25 5.13
CA PRO A 181 -21.26 -19.69 3.80
C PRO A 181 -21.02 -18.61 2.75
N GLY A 182 -20.68 -19.03 1.53
CA GLY A 182 -20.59 -18.15 0.37
C GLY A 182 -21.89 -17.35 0.18
N GLY A 183 -21.77 -16.05 -0.11
CA GLY A 183 -22.90 -15.15 -0.25
C GLY A 183 -23.42 -14.54 1.05
N THR A 184 -22.74 -14.72 2.18
CA THR A 184 -23.11 -14.06 3.45
C THR A 184 -23.00 -12.53 3.34
N VAL A 185 -24.14 -11.84 3.27
CA VAL A 185 -24.21 -10.38 2.99
C VAL A 185 -24.02 -9.49 4.23
N LYS A 186 -24.44 -9.88 5.43
CA LYS A 186 -24.12 -9.12 6.65
C LYS A 186 -24.28 -10.03 7.88
N PRO A 187 -23.20 -10.62 8.39
CA PRO A 187 -23.29 -11.41 9.61
C PRO A 187 -23.59 -10.51 10.80
N SER A 188 -24.35 -10.99 11.79
CA SER A 188 -24.54 -10.28 13.05
C SER A 188 -23.30 -10.38 13.93
N LYS A 189 -23.14 -9.42 14.86
CA LYS A 189 -22.09 -9.47 15.91
C LYS A 189 -22.11 -10.80 16.67
N ARG A 190 -23.31 -11.36 16.92
CA ARG A 190 -23.47 -12.64 17.62
C ARG A 190 -22.89 -13.81 16.80
N GLU A 191 -23.17 -13.85 15.50
CA GLU A 191 -22.66 -14.90 14.61
C GLU A 191 -21.14 -14.83 14.45
N VAL A 192 -20.59 -13.63 14.24
CA VAL A 192 -19.14 -13.40 14.16
C VAL A 192 -18.45 -13.92 15.42
N MET A 193 -18.96 -13.54 16.61
CA MET A 193 -18.38 -13.96 17.88
C MET A 193 -18.59 -15.46 18.17
N SER A 194 -19.65 -16.07 17.67
CA SER A 194 -19.87 -17.52 17.81
C SER A 194 -18.84 -18.31 17.00
N ARG A 195 -18.66 -17.95 15.72
CA ARG A 195 -17.71 -18.61 14.82
C ARG A 195 -16.27 -18.37 15.24
N PHE A 196 -15.92 -17.14 15.62
CA PHE A 196 -14.60 -16.83 16.19
C PHE A 196 -14.23 -17.78 17.35
N ARG A 197 -15.14 -18.00 18.31
CA ARG A 197 -14.85 -18.89 19.45
C ARG A 197 -14.72 -20.36 19.05
N ALA A 198 -15.50 -20.80 18.06
CA ALA A 198 -15.38 -22.16 17.52
C ALA A 198 -14.02 -22.34 16.82
N SER A 199 -13.69 -21.48 15.86
CA SER A 199 -12.43 -21.52 15.11
C SER A 199 -11.19 -21.41 16.02
N MET A 200 -11.22 -20.55 17.04
CA MET A 200 -10.12 -20.44 18.00
C MET A 200 -9.92 -21.71 18.81
N ARG A 201 -11.01 -22.41 19.17
CA ARG A 201 -10.92 -23.68 19.89
C ARG A 201 -10.31 -24.76 19.01
N ASP A 202 -10.76 -24.86 17.76
CA ASP A 202 -10.29 -25.87 16.82
C ASP A 202 -8.82 -25.68 16.41
N ALA A 203 -8.36 -24.42 16.34
CA ALA A 203 -6.97 -24.10 16.00
C ALA A 203 -5.98 -24.29 17.16
N HIS A 204 -6.46 -24.39 18.40
CA HIS A 204 -5.59 -24.43 19.58
C HIS A 204 -4.90 -25.81 19.73
N PRO A 205 -3.57 -25.87 19.98
CA PRO A 205 -2.86 -27.14 20.15
C PRO A 205 -3.45 -28.03 21.25
N ASP A 206 -3.82 -27.45 22.39
CA ASP A 206 -4.47 -28.17 23.52
C ASP A 206 -5.80 -28.86 23.14
N HIS A 207 -6.37 -28.54 21.98
CA HIS A 207 -7.59 -29.11 21.46
C HIS A 207 -7.38 -29.93 20.17
N GLY A 208 -6.12 -30.30 19.87
CA GLY A 208 -5.77 -31.12 18.71
C GLY A 208 -5.40 -30.35 17.45
N GLY A 209 -5.21 -29.02 17.55
CA GLY A 209 -4.71 -28.19 16.46
C GLY A 209 -3.24 -28.49 16.12
N ASP A 210 -2.84 -28.23 14.87
CA ASP A 210 -1.45 -28.38 14.42
C ASP A 210 -0.55 -27.33 15.10
N GLU A 211 0.28 -27.76 16.06
CA GLU A 211 1.23 -26.92 16.79
C GLU A 211 2.06 -25.99 15.91
N LYS A 212 2.50 -26.46 14.73
CA LYS A 212 3.36 -25.67 13.84
C LYS A 212 2.61 -24.57 13.12
N ARG A 213 1.30 -24.70 12.95
CA ARG A 213 0.45 -23.75 12.19
C ARG A 213 -0.47 -22.93 13.09
N ALA A 214 -0.73 -23.40 14.31
CA ALA A 214 -1.69 -22.81 15.24
C ALA A 214 -1.50 -21.30 15.41
N SER A 215 -0.26 -20.85 15.60
CA SER A 215 0.04 -19.41 15.78
C SER A 215 -0.45 -18.56 14.60
N LYS A 216 -0.14 -18.95 13.37
CA LYS A 216 -0.58 -18.22 12.16
C LYS A 216 -2.10 -18.27 12.02
N VAL A 217 -2.70 -19.46 12.17
CA VAL A 217 -4.14 -19.66 12.03
C VAL A 217 -4.93 -18.82 13.05
N MET A 218 -4.49 -18.81 14.31
CA MET A 218 -5.12 -18.02 15.37
C MET A 218 -5.00 -16.51 15.13
N MET A 219 -3.88 -16.06 14.55
CA MET A 219 -3.69 -14.66 14.13
C MET A 219 -4.67 -14.28 13.01
N ASP A 220 -4.81 -15.14 12.00
CA ASP A 220 -5.76 -14.93 10.89
C ASP A 220 -7.21 -14.91 11.39
N ILE A 221 -7.60 -15.84 12.28
CA ILE A 221 -8.93 -15.87 12.92
C ILE A 221 -9.21 -14.58 13.71
N SER A 222 -8.21 -14.10 14.46
CA SER A 222 -8.33 -12.87 15.26
C SER A 222 -8.49 -11.63 14.37
N GLU A 223 -7.79 -11.59 13.25
CA GLU A 223 -7.88 -10.50 12.27
C GLU A 223 -9.19 -10.54 11.49
N ALA A 224 -9.65 -11.72 11.06
CA ALA A 224 -10.94 -11.91 10.40
C ALA A 224 -12.10 -11.41 11.29
N ARG A 225 -12.05 -11.73 12.60
CA ARG A 225 -13.00 -11.17 13.58
C ARG A 225 -12.97 -9.64 13.59
N ARG A 226 -11.78 -9.03 13.63
CA ARG A 226 -11.64 -7.57 13.66
C ARG A 226 -12.27 -6.93 12.43
N ILE A 227 -11.90 -7.40 11.23
CA ILE A 227 -12.42 -6.89 9.95
C ILE A 227 -13.95 -6.96 9.90
N LEU A 228 -14.54 -8.11 10.27
CA LEU A 228 -15.99 -8.27 10.19
C LEU A 228 -16.72 -7.42 11.24
N LEU A 229 -16.15 -7.20 12.43
CA LEU A 229 -16.76 -6.35 13.45
C LEU A 229 -16.65 -4.85 13.12
N ASP A 230 -15.56 -4.41 12.51
CA ASP A 230 -15.37 -3.02 12.07
C ASP A 230 -16.34 -2.66 10.93
N ALA A 231 -16.86 -3.65 10.21
CA ALA A 231 -17.78 -3.49 9.07
C ALA A 231 -19.28 -3.55 9.44
N LEU A 232 -19.65 -3.73 10.71
CA LEU A 232 -21.06 -3.86 11.16
C LEU A 232 -21.75 -2.51 11.37
#